data_AF-A0A3D4F677-F1
#
_entry.id   AF-A0A3D4F677-F1
#
_cell.length_a   1.000
_cell.length_b   1.000
_cell.length_c   1.000
_cell.angle_alpha   90.00
_cell.angle_beta   90.00
_cell.angle_gamma   90.00
#
_symmetry.space_group_name_H-M   'P 1'
#
loop_
_entity.id
_entity.type
_entity.pdbx_description
1 polymer ?
#
loop_
_entity_poly.entity_id
_entity_poly.type
_entity_poly.pdbx_seq_one_letter_code
_entity_poly.pdbx_strand_id
1 'polypeptide(L)'
;MIPLHKRASSFLALGWLLLQLGTVVHAAELEGTEETPSTSSINGQVSGALDASGLSVILESSSLLMESSLDALGQFSFEALPAGEYVVKLSGYGYDLGAAQNVALAEDESASLDFEISPLSSDGFLFEWKDDASSGGTEISSYINQPLEVTLLGAVESIGEGNYHQYLWNEFSILLSDTSVHWNQEHAYRLLETFHQLMDDFLADGLMPSVWELSNDEIENDVTVEQVGEEMRVVLSHRVFTYASPLIAEVEGKRGTYFSKRLHHACLRFLAEGEMGRSRLERVLENRFGVQVSGLDYTSLTQWTTGETADRFQPFHMEELIQIINTFEEMPEGFHKIPNLKYLARRQTGMDHPLYPSAPAVAWTSLEDGYIEFVDTAFTSISADYLHRLIIHEKAHFIYGVLLSDALLEA
;
A
#
# COMPACT_ATOMS: atom_id res chain seq x y z
N MET A 1 -0.74 5.80 -50.15
CA MET A 1 -1.95 6.64 -50.05
C MET A 1 -3.17 5.76 -50.32
N ILE A 2 -3.72 5.17 -49.26
CA ILE A 2 -5.01 4.46 -49.18
C ILE A 2 -5.60 4.90 -47.83
N PRO A 3 -6.89 5.25 -47.71
CA PRO A 3 -7.37 6.07 -46.59
C PRO A 3 -7.51 5.27 -45.30
N LEU A 4 -7.00 5.84 -44.19
CA LEU A 4 -7.04 5.32 -42.81
C LEU A 4 -8.48 5.13 -42.24
N HIS A 5 -9.51 5.53 -42.98
CA HIS A 5 -10.89 5.63 -42.49
C HIS A 5 -11.64 4.28 -42.36
N LYS A 6 -11.01 3.15 -42.71
CA LYS A 6 -11.61 1.81 -42.57
C LYS A 6 -11.13 1.02 -41.34
N ARG A 7 -10.20 1.55 -40.53
CA ARG A 7 -9.78 0.89 -39.28
C ARG A 7 -10.66 1.28 -38.07
N ALA A 8 -11.41 2.38 -38.13
CA ALA A 8 -12.26 2.90 -37.06
C ALA A 8 -13.35 1.92 -36.57
N SER A 9 -13.86 1.05 -37.44
CA SER A 9 -14.90 0.07 -37.10
C SER A 9 -14.38 -1.17 -36.34
N SER A 10 -13.07 -1.38 -36.29
CA SER A 10 -12.45 -2.45 -35.48
C SER A 10 -12.06 -1.98 -34.06
N PHE A 11 -12.06 -0.65 -33.80
CA PHE A 11 -11.77 -0.08 -32.48
C PHE A 11 -12.89 -0.33 -31.45
N LEU A 12 -14.15 -0.42 -31.91
CA LEU A 12 -15.29 -0.68 -31.02
C LEU A 12 -15.43 -2.15 -30.60
N ALA A 13 -14.91 -3.10 -31.39
CA ALA A 13 -15.07 -4.53 -31.12
C ALA A 13 -13.97 -5.11 -30.20
N LEU A 14 -12.74 -4.59 -30.26
CA LEU A 14 -11.64 -5.07 -29.40
C LEU A 14 -11.55 -4.32 -28.07
N GLY A 15 -11.97 -3.05 -28.02
CA GLY A 15 -12.27 -2.37 -26.75
C GLY A 15 -13.33 -3.13 -25.96
N TRP A 16 -14.32 -3.73 -26.66
CA TRP A 16 -15.30 -4.63 -26.06
C TRP A 16 -14.72 -5.95 -25.54
N LEU A 17 -13.68 -6.50 -26.18
CA LEU A 17 -13.07 -7.77 -25.79
C LEU A 17 -12.11 -7.61 -24.58
N LEU A 18 -11.43 -6.46 -24.46
CA LEU A 18 -10.68 -6.09 -23.25
C LEU A 18 -11.59 -5.64 -22.10
N LEU A 19 -12.76 -5.06 -22.40
CA LEU A 19 -13.82 -4.80 -21.41
C LEU A 19 -14.47 -6.07 -20.85
N GLN A 20 -14.42 -7.19 -21.58
CA GLN A 20 -14.89 -8.50 -21.07
C GLN A 20 -13.87 -9.23 -20.18
N LEU A 21 -12.62 -8.76 -20.11
CA LEU A 21 -11.62 -9.26 -19.15
C LEU A 21 -11.46 -8.33 -17.93
N GLY A 22 -12.25 -7.24 -17.88
CA GLY A 22 -12.29 -6.27 -16.79
C GLY A 22 -13.71 -6.09 -16.24
N THR A 23 -14.44 -7.19 -16.03
CA THR A 23 -15.59 -7.18 -15.13
C THR A 23 -15.07 -6.95 -13.72
N VAL A 24 -14.95 -5.67 -13.34
CA VAL A 24 -15.18 -5.26 -11.96
C VAL A 24 -16.61 -5.64 -11.67
N VAL A 25 -16.80 -6.76 -10.98
CA VAL A 25 -18.07 -7.09 -10.35
C VAL A 25 -18.33 -5.95 -9.37
N HIS A 26 -19.28 -5.07 -9.69
CA HIS A 26 -19.95 -4.29 -8.66
C HIS A 26 -20.44 -5.28 -7.62
N ALA A 27 -20.02 -5.10 -6.37
CA ALA A 27 -20.74 -5.65 -5.26
C ALA A 27 -22.20 -5.16 -5.41
N ALA A 28 -23.07 -6.05 -5.89
CA ALA A 28 -24.47 -5.92 -5.56
C ALA A 28 -24.51 -5.92 -4.04
N GLU A 29 -25.20 -4.94 -3.45
CA GLU A 29 -25.72 -5.07 -2.09
C GLU A 29 -26.45 -6.41 -2.04
N LEU A 30 -25.76 -7.43 -1.54
CA LEU A 30 -26.40 -8.64 -1.07
C LEU A 30 -27.18 -8.18 0.15
N GLU A 31 -28.50 -8.11 0.00
CA GLU A 31 -29.44 -8.04 1.11
C GLU A 31 -28.95 -9.00 2.19
N GLY A 32 -28.70 -8.43 3.37
CA GLY A 32 -28.00 -9.10 4.47
C GLY A 32 -28.50 -10.51 4.72
N THR A 33 -27.67 -11.48 4.36
CA THR A 33 -27.54 -12.67 5.18
C THR A 33 -26.86 -12.21 6.45
N GLU A 34 -27.58 -12.22 7.57
CA GLU A 34 -26.94 -12.20 8.90
C GLU A 34 -25.87 -13.30 8.88
N GLU A 35 -24.60 -12.92 8.72
CA GLU A 35 -23.49 -13.85 8.95
C GLU A 35 -23.63 -14.29 10.40
N THR A 36 -23.96 -15.56 10.60
CA THR A 36 -23.84 -16.19 11.91
C THR A 36 -22.42 -15.93 12.39
N PRO A 37 -22.22 -15.40 13.62
CA PRO A 37 -20.87 -15.15 14.10
C PRO A 37 -20.08 -16.44 14.01
N SER A 38 -18.94 -16.40 13.32
CA SER A 38 -17.97 -17.48 13.31
C SER A 38 -17.73 -17.95 14.74
N THR A 39 -17.78 -19.26 14.99
CA THR A 39 -17.54 -19.81 16.35
C THR A 39 -16.19 -20.49 16.49
N SER A 40 -15.36 -20.50 15.44
CA SER A 40 -14.03 -21.09 15.50
C SER A 40 -13.10 -20.28 16.41
N SER A 41 -12.19 -20.97 17.07
CA SER A 41 -11.29 -20.37 18.07
C SER A 41 -9.91 -20.99 18.03
N ILE A 42 -8.88 -20.21 18.34
CA ILE A 42 -7.53 -20.72 18.60
C ILE A 42 -7.19 -20.38 20.03
N ASN A 43 -6.97 -21.40 20.84
CA ASN A 43 -6.60 -21.28 22.25
C ASN A 43 -5.24 -21.92 22.49
N GLY A 44 -4.60 -21.58 23.59
CA GLY A 44 -3.29 -22.15 23.83
C GLY A 44 -2.64 -21.69 25.12
N GLN A 45 -1.48 -22.30 25.41
CA GLN A 45 -0.66 -21.92 26.55
C GLN A 45 0.79 -21.68 26.16
N VAL A 46 1.36 -20.61 26.71
CA VAL A 46 2.78 -20.32 26.67
C VAL A 46 3.39 -20.76 28.01
N SER A 47 4.38 -21.64 27.93
CA SER A 47 5.06 -22.21 29.09
C SER A 47 6.55 -21.89 29.08
N GLY A 48 7.16 -21.78 30.26
CA GLY A 48 8.58 -21.42 30.40
C GLY A 48 8.86 -19.94 30.67
N ALA A 49 7.83 -19.08 30.62
CA ALA A 49 7.92 -17.69 31.07
C ALA A 49 8.08 -17.63 32.60
N LEU A 50 9.10 -16.93 33.09
CA LEU A 50 9.25 -16.61 34.52
C LEU A 50 8.38 -15.41 34.90
N ASP A 51 8.18 -14.52 33.93
CA ASP A 51 7.27 -13.38 33.94
C ASP A 51 6.64 -13.27 32.55
N ALA A 52 5.31 -13.25 32.48
CA ALA A 52 4.57 -13.11 31.24
C ALA A 52 4.35 -11.65 30.84
N SER A 53 4.77 -10.68 31.67
CA SER A 53 4.66 -9.26 31.34
C SER A 53 5.48 -8.93 30.09
N GLY A 54 4.83 -8.38 29.06
CA GLY A 54 5.48 -8.03 27.80
C GLY A 54 5.54 -9.16 26.76
N LEU A 55 4.91 -10.31 27.03
CA LEU A 55 4.67 -11.34 26.03
C LEU A 55 3.25 -11.23 25.48
N SER A 56 3.14 -11.32 24.17
CA SER A 56 1.87 -11.40 23.46
C SER A 56 1.91 -12.48 22.38
N VAL A 57 0.73 -12.89 21.95
CA VAL A 57 0.55 -13.80 20.82
C VAL A 57 -0.01 -12.99 19.67
N ILE A 58 0.63 -13.08 18.51
CA ILE A 58 0.16 -12.47 17.27
C ILE A 58 -0.42 -13.59 16.41
N LEU A 59 -1.66 -13.42 15.99
CA LEU A 59 -2.31 -14.25 14.99
C LEU A 59 -2.42 -13.43 13.71
N GLU A 60 -1.87 -13.97 12.63
CA GLU A 60 -2.03 -13.40 11.31
C GLU A 60 -2.64 -14.40 10.34
N SER A 61 -3.40 -13.85 9.43
CA SER A 61 -3.84 -14.51 8.21
C SER A 61 -3.73 -13.51 7.07
N SER A 62 -4.13 -13.98 5.91
CA SER A 62 -4.36 -13.13 4.76
C SER A 62 -5.29 -11.94 4.99
N SER A 63 -6.27 -12.05 5.90
CA SER A 63 -7.34 -11.05 6.07
C SER A 63 -7.37 -10.40 7.44
N LEU A 64 -6.75 -11.04 8.43
CA LEU A 64 -6.80 -10.65 9.83
C LEU A 64 -5.39 -10.55 10.38
N LEU A 65 -5.18 -9.58 11.25
CA LEU A 65 -4.01 -9.46 12.10
C LEU A 65 -4.52 -9.06 13.48
N MET A 66 -4.28 -9.92 14.46
CA MET A 66 -4.78 -9.78 15.82
C MET A 66 -3.68 -10.08 16.82
N GLU A 67 -3.83 -9.52 18.01
CA GLU A 67 -2.91 -9.74 19.11
C GLU A 67 -3.70 -10.07 20.39
N SER A 68 -3.21 -11.03 21.16
CA SER A 68 -3.73 -11.39 22.47
C SER A 68 -2.62 -11.32 23.49
N SER A 69 -2.86 -10.61 24.60
CA SER A 69 -2.02 -10.71 25.79
C SER A 69 -2.18 -12.08 26.46
N LEU A 70 -1.16 -12.52 27.19
CA LEU A 70 -1.24 -13.72 28.02
C LEU A 70 -1.94 -13.43 29.37
N ASP A 71 -2.74 -14.38 29.85
CA ASP A 71 -3.29 -14.33 31.20
C ASP A 71 -2.25 -14.74 32.27
N ALA A 72 -2.65 -14.70 33.55
CA ALA A 72 -1.76 -15.06 34.67
C ALA A 72 -1.29 -16.53 34.68
N LEU A 73 -1.89 -17.39 33.86
CA LEU A 73 -1.53 -18.79 33.66
C LEU A 73 -0.77 -19.01 32.34
N GLY A 74 -0.47 -17.95 31.59
CA GLY A 74 0.17 -18.00 30.29
C GLY A 74 -0.77 -18.42 29.16
N GLN A 75 -2.09 -18.34 29.35
CA GLN A 75 -3.07 -18.73 28.34
C GLN A 75 -3.43 -17.57 27.42
N PHE A 76 -3.75 -17.88 26.17
CA PHE A 76 -4.27 -16.94 25.17
C PHE A 76 -5.47 -17.53 24.45
N SER A 77 -6.30 -16.65 23.88
CA SER A 77 -7.49 -17.02 23.13
C SER A 77 -7.78 -16.04 22.02
N PHE A 78 -7.98 -16.57 20.81
CA PHE A 78 -8.57 -15.86 19.68
C PHE A 78 -9.93 -16.47 19.39
N GLU A 79 -10.96 -15.65 19.42
CA GLU A 79 -12.36 -16.06 19.25
C GLU A 79 -12.94 -15.48 17.96
N ALA A 80 -14.03 -16.07 17.49
CA ALA A 80 -14.77 -15.64 16.31
C ALA A 80 -13.94 -15.63 15.02
N LEU A 81 -13.05 -16.62 14.85
CA LEU A 81 -12.21 -16.76 13.67
C LEU A 81 -12.99 -17.35 12.49
N PRO A 82 -12.91 -16.77 11.29
CA PRO A 82 -13.39 -17.44 10.07
C PRO A 82 -12.64 -18.74 9.79
N ALA A 83 -13.23 -19.65 9.01
CA ALA A 83 -12.49 -20.80 8.50
C ALA A 83 -11.35 -20.32 7.58
N GLY A 84 -10.14 -20.89 7.72
CA GLY A 84 -8.97 -20.44 6.97
C GLY A 84 -7.65 -20.95 7.53
N GLU A 85 -6.56 -20.54 6.86
CA GLU A 85 -5.19 -20.80 7.28
C GLU A 85 -4.65 -19.60 8.07
N TYR A 86 -4.01 -19.88 9.19
CA TYR A 86 -3.49 -18.92 10.14
C TYR A 86 -2.03 -19.22 10.47
N VAL A 87 -1.27 -18.17 10.75
CA VAL A 87 0.06 -18.23 11.31
C VAL A 87 0.00 -17.59 12.70
N VAL A 88 0.45 -18.31 13.72
CA VAL A 88 0.46 -17.85 15.10
C VAL A 88 1.90 -17.79 15.59
N LYS A 89 2.29 -16.65 16.15
CA LYS A 89 3.63 -16.45 16.70
C LYS A 89 3.60 -15.71 18.03
N LEU A 90 4.69 -15.83 18.77
CA LEU A 90 4.91 -15.06 19.97
C LEU A 90 5.69 -13.77 19.66
N SER A 91 5.39 -12.73 20.42
CA SER A 91 6.13 -11.48 20.44
C SER A 91 6.48 -11.08 21.87
N GLY A 92 7.64 -10.45 22.05
CA GLY A 92 8.14 -9.98 23.34
C GLY A 92 9.65 -10.15 23.48
N TYR A 93 10.19 -9.79 24.65
CA TYR A 93 11.64 -9.68 24.86
C TYR A 93 12.13 -10.57 25.99
N GLY A 94 13.43 -10.89 25.96
CA GLY A 94 14.09 -11.64 27.03
C GLY A 94 13.85 -13.15 27.00
N TYR A 95 13.15 -13.66 25.98
CA TYR A 95 12.88 -15.09 25.78
C TYR A 95 13.22 -15.52 24.35
N ASP A 96 13.67 -16.77 24.20
CA ASP A 96 13.63 -17.48 22.92
C ASP A 96 12.19 -17.90 22.67
N LEU A 97 11.55 -17.24 21.70
CA LEU A 97 10.12 -17.32 21.43
C LEU A 97 9.72 -18.52 20.56
N GLY A 98 10.70 -19.27 20.04
CA GLY A 98 10.45 -20.34 19.07
C GLY A 98 10.10 -19.81 17.68
N ALA A 99 9.60 -20.69 16.80
CA ALA A 99 9.17 -20.31 15.45
C ALA A 99 7.65 -20.18 15.38
N ALA A 100 7.16 -19.38 14.43
CA ALA A 100 5.73 -19.32 14.12
C ALA A 100 5.15 -20.71 13.76
N GLN A 101 3.89 -20.94 14.15
CA GLN A 101 3.16 -22.18 13.89
C GLN A 101 1.99 -21.95 12.93
N ASN A 102 1.83 -22.83 11.95
CA ASN A 102 0.71 -22.80 11.01
C ASN A 102 -0.47 -23.61 11.54
N VAL A 103 -1.69 -23.07 11.44
CA VAL A 103 -2.94 -23.74 11.80
C VAL A 103 -4.02 -23.50 10.75
N ALA A 104 -4.64 -24.58 10.31
CA ALA A 104 -5.84 -24.55 9.50
C ALA A 104 -7.07 -24.74 10.40
N LEU A 105 -8.10 -23.90 10.24
CA LEU A 105 -9.39 -24.04 10.89
C LEU A 105 -10.49 -24.27 9.87
N ALA A 106 -11.34 -25.27 10.11
CA ALA A 106 -12.65 -25.40 9.49
C ALA A 106 -13.70 -24.53 10.20
N GLU A 107 -14.91 -24.48 9.64
CA GLU A 107 -16.06 -23.83 10.31
C GLU A 107 -16.38 -24.53 11.63
N ASP A 108 -16.61 -23.72 12.67
CA ASP A 108 -16.93 -24.16 14.04
C ASP A 108 -15.86 -25.09 14.67
N GLU A 109 -14.60 -24.92 14.28
CA GLU A 109 -13.46 -25.70 14.80
C GLU A 109 -12.67 -24.90 15.85
N SER A 110 -12.29 -25.56 16.96
CA SER A 110 -11.36 -25.01 17.93
C SER A 110 -10.02 -25.73 17.85
N ALA A 111 -8.94 -24.99 17.61
CA ALA A 111 -7.57 -25.52 17.68
C ALA A 111 -6.88 -25.11 18.99
N SER A 112 -5.94 -25.95 19.42
CA SER A 112 -5.08 -25.70 20.59
C SER A 112 -3.62 -25.62 20.13
N LEU A 113 -2.93 -24.53 20.47
CA LEU A 113 -1.52 -24.32 20.16
C LEU A 113 -0.73 -23.96 21.42
N ASP A 114 0.29 -24.75 21.73
CA ASP A 114 1.16 -24.47 22.85
C ASP A 114 2.53 -24.01 22.38
N PHE A 115 3.13 -23.10 23.14
CA PHE A 115 4.49 -22.62 22.93
C PHE A 115 5.33 -22.91 24.18
N GLU A 116 6.53 -23.43 23.95
CA GLU A 116 7.56 -23.56 24.98
C GLU A 116 8.64 -22.52 24.71
N ILE A 117 8.81 -21.58 25.65
CA ILE A 117 9.84 -20.54 25.57
C ILE A 117 10.92 -20.77 26.63
N SER A 118 12.09 -20.19 26.40
CA SER A 118 13.17 -20.22 27.39
C SER A 118 13.79 -18.84 27.60
N PRO A 119 14.12 -18.46 28.85
CA PRO A 119 14.70 -17.14 29.11
C PRO A 119 16.09 -17.03 28.47
N LEU A 120 16.33 -15.91 27.80
CA LEU A 120 17.63 -15.56 27.26
C LEU A 120 18.56 -15.09 28.37
N SER A 121 19.86 -15.30 28.17
CA SER A 121 20.88 -14.81 29.11
C SER A 121 20.87 -13.28 29.18
N SER A 122 20.91 -12.74 30.41
CA SER A 122 21.07 -11.29 30.67
C SER A 122 22.53 -10.82 30.60
N ASP A 123 23.50 -11.73 30.42
CA ASP A 123 24.94 -11.42 30.50
C ASP A 123 25.53 -10.87 29.17
N GLY A 124 24.67 -10.47 28.23
CA GLY A 124 25.06 -9.82 26.98
C GLY A 124 23.86 -9.49 26.09
N PHE A 125 24.03 -8.55 25.16
CA PHE A 125 23.04 -8.25 24.12
C PHE A 125 23.11 -9.34 23.05
N LEU A 126 21.98 -10.01 22.83
CA LEU A 126 21.76 -10.98 21.77
C LEU A 126 20.61 -10.44 20.93
N PHE A 127 20.82 -10.35 19.62
CA PHE A 127 19.75 -10.12 18.65
C PHE A 127 19.87 -11.18 17.57
N GLU A 128 18.76 -11.86 17.29
CA GLU A 128 18.65 -12.85 16.23
C GLU A 128 17.30 -12.67 15.52
N TRP A 129 17.33 -12.41 14.22
CA TRP A 129 16.15 -12.48 13.36
C TRP A 129 16.17 -13.81 12.61
N LYS A 130 15.03 -14.52 12.62
CA LYS A 130 14.86 -15.79 11.91
C LYS A 130 13.69 -15.69 10.95
N ASP A 131 13.96 -16.06 9.71
CA ASP A 131 12.93 -16.28 8.70
C ASP A 131 12.05 -17.46 9.12
N ASP A 132 10.74 -17.28 9.11
CA ASP A 132 9.76 -18.30 9.48
C ASP A 132 8.47 -18.21 8.65
N ALA A 133 7.38 -18.80 9.11
CA ALA A 133 6.13 -18.80 8.37
C ALA A 133 5.39 -17.43 8.38
N SER A 134 5.82 -16.48 9.23
CA SER A 134 5.17 -15.18 9.36
C SER A 134 5.73 -14.12 8.40
N SER A 135 4.97 -13.06 8.10
CA SER A 135 5.44 -12.05 7.14
C SER A 135 6.68 -11.28 7.60
N GLY A 136 6.82 -10.98 8.89
CA GLY A 136 7.99 -10.29 9.46
C GLY A 136 9.05 -11.21 10.05
N GLY A 137 8.91 -12.55 9.99
CA GLY A 137 9.78 -13.48 10.71
C GLY A 137 9.63 -13.40 12.24
N THR A 138 10.44 -14.19 12.95
CA THR A 138 10.53 -14.11 14.42
C THR A 138 11.81 -13.40 14.85
N GLU A 139 11.64 -12.42 15.74
CA GLU A 139 12.74 -11.71 16.38
C GLU A 139 12.96 -12.20 17.80
N ILE A 140 14.22 -12.42 18.13
CA ILE A 140 14.67 -12.78 19.46
C ILE A 140 15.68 -11.72 19.89
N SER A 141 15.40 -11.01 20.99
CA SER A 141 16.39 -10.13 21.60
C SER A 141 16.48 -10.29 23.11
N SER A 142 17.71 -10.32 23.63
CA SER A 142 17.95 -10.22 25.07
C SER A 142 17.77 -8.79 25.55
N TYR A 143 17.30 -8.64 26.77
CA TYR A 143 17.01 -7.35 27.36
C TYR A 143 18.29 -6.65 27.80
N ILE A 144 18.86 -5.77 26.97
CA ILE A 144 19.84 -4.75 27.38
C ILE A 144 19.71 -3.52 26.47
N ASN A 145 18.73 -2.65 26.74
CA ASN A 145 18.82 -1.19 26.56
C ASN A 145 17.59 -0.54 27.21
N GLN A 146 17.76 0.63 27.83
CA GLN A 146 16.62 1.45 28.23
C GLN A 146 15.99 2.04 26.96
N PRO A 147 14.65 2.03 26.83
CA PRO A 147 14.00 2.62 25.66
C PRO A 147 14.37 4.10 25.55
N LEU A 148 14.64 4.56 24.32
CA LEU A 148 15.00 5.95 24.07
C LEU A 148 13.76 6.82 24.31
N GLU A 149 13.83 7.72 25.29
CA GLU A 149 12.80 8.73 25.52
C GLU A 149 12.99 9.92 24.56
N VAL A 150 11.94 10.25 23.81
CA VAL A 150 11.86 11.41 22.95
C VAL A 150 10.70 12.30 23.40
N THR A 151 10.87 13.61 23.31
CA THR A 151 9.76 14.55 23.59
C THR A 151 9.13 14.96 22.27
N LEU A 152 7.91 14.52 22.01
CA LEU A 152 7.09 14.86 20.85
C LEU A 152 5.71 15.31 21.31
N LEU A 153 5.15 16.32 20.65
CA LEU A 153 3.84 16.91 20.93
C LEU A 153 3.68 17.40 22.37
N GLY A 154 4.81 17.75 23.01
CA GLY A 154 4.86 18.15 24.43
C GLY A 154 4.72 17.00 25.43
N ALA A 155 4.68 15.74 24.97
CA ALA A 155 4.69 14.53 25.77
C ALA A 155 6.06 13.82 25.67
N VAL A 156 6.47 13.16 26.75
CA VAL A 156 7.63 12.25 26.72
C VAL A 156 7.11 10.89 26.28
N GLU A 157 7.54 10.44 25.11
CA GLU A 157 7.18 9.15 24.52
C GLU A 157 8.44 8.28 24.45
N SER A 158 8.29 6.98 24.72
CA SER A 158 9.36 6.00 24.56
C SER A 158 9.30 5.37 23.17
N ILE A 159 10.42 5.27 22.48
CA ILE A 159 10.49 4.46 21.26
C ILE A 159 10.26 3.00 21.65
N GLY A 160 9.29 2.36 21.00
CA GLY A 160 8.99 0.93 21.19
C GLY A 160 10.24 0.07 21.05
N GLU A 161 10.33 -1.00 21.85
CA GLU A 161 11.54 -1.83 21.97
C GLU A 161 11.79 -2.71 20.72
N GLY A 162 10.86 -2.78 19.77
CA GLY A 162 10.96 -3.61 18.57
C GLY A 162 11.89 -2.99 17.52
N ASN A 163 12.60 -3.81 16.76
CA ASN A 163 13.59 -3.32 15.80
C ASN A 163 12.96 -2.43 14.72
N TYR A 164 11.78 -2.81 14.22
CA TYR A 164 11.05 -2.01 13.23
C TYR A 164 10.66 -0.61 13.73
N HIS A 165 10.37 -0.45 15.03
CA HIS A 165 10.10 0.87 15.62
C HIS A 165 11.34 1.77 15.56
N GLN A 166 12.51 1.18 15.83
CA GLN A 166 13.78 1.90 15.75
C GLN A 166 14.15 2.26 14.31
N TYR A 167 13.90 1.38 13.34
CA TYR A 167 14.11 1.68 11.91
C TYR A 167 13.21 2.82 11.43
N LEU A 168 11.90 2.75 11.74
CA LEU A 168 10.94 3.81 11.43
C LEU A 168 11.37 5.17 12.00
N TRP A 169 11.87 5.19 13.24
CA TRP A 169 12.40 6.41 13.83
C TRP A 169 13.68 6.90 13.15
N ASN A 170 14.68 6.04 13.01
CA ASN A 170 16.01 6.42 12.55
C ASN A 170 16.02 6.84 11.07
N GLU A 171 15.21 6.18 10.24
CA GLU A 171 15.17 6.43 8.80
C GLU A 171 14.12 7.46 8.41
N PHE A 172 12.97 7.45 9.10
CA PHE A 172 11.79 8.22 8.68
C PHE A 172 11.28 9.21 9.73
N SER A 173 11.91 9.29 10.92
CA SER A 173 11.44 10.13 12.03
C SER A 173 9.97 9.85 12.39
N ILE A 174 9.58 8.58 12.28
CA ILE A 174 8.24 8.08 12.62
C ILE A 174 8.30 7.44 14.00
N LEU A 175 7.50 7.95 14.92
CA LEU A 175 7.24 7.35 16.22
C LEU A 175 5.86 6.69 16.20
N LEU A 176 5.79 5.42 16.60
CA LEU A 176 4.53 4.70 16.79
C LEU A 176 4.03 4.90 18.23
N SER A 177 2.75 5.27 18.39
CA SER A 177 2.13 5.48 19.70
C SER A 177 0.99 4.51 19.94
N ASP A 178 1.05 3.82 21.09
CA ASP A 178 0.07 2.83 21.54
C ASP A 178 -1.08 3.45 22.36
N THR A 179 -1.25 4.78 22.31
CA THR A 179 -2.26 5.51 23.12
C THR A 179 -3.69 5.04 22.86
N SER A 180 -4.00 4.71 21.59
CA SER A 180 -5.36 4.36 21.14
C SER A 180 -5.49 2.86 20.87
N VAL A 181 -4.68 2.35 19.94
CA VAL A 181 -4.59 0.93 19.58
C VAL A 181 -3.11 0.56 19.50
N HIS A 182 -2.78 -0.63 20.00
CA HIS A 182 -1.40 -1.12 20.10
C HIS A 182 -0.81 -1.47 18.72
N TRP A 183 0.43 -1.05 18.48
CA TRP A 183 1.24 -1.42 17.34
C TRP A 183 1.99 -2.72 17.60
N ASN A 184 1.52 -3.81 16.99
CA ASN A 184 2.30 -5.04 17.00
C ASN A 184 3.48 -4.99 16.00
N GLN A 185 4.35 -5.99 16.10
CA GLN A 185 5.55 -6.08 15.26
C GLN A 185 5.23 -6.18 13.75
N GLU A 186 4.14 -6.85 13.35
CA GLU A 186 3.72 -6.95 11.95
C GLU A 186 3.19 -5.63 11.39
N HIS A 187 2.47 -4.84 12.20
CA HIS A 187 2.05 -3.49 11.82
C HIS A 187 3.27 -2.62 11.52
N ALA A 188 4.25 -2.62 12.43
CA ALA A 188 5.48 -1.83 12.29
C ALA A 188 6.30 -2.29 11.07
N TYR A 189 6.44 -3.60 10.86
CA TYR A 189 7.13 -4.17 9.70
C TYR A 189 6.49 -3.73 8.37
N ARG A 190 5.17 -3.92 8.23
CA ARG A 190 4.44 -3.58 7.00
C ARG A 190 4.48 -2.09 6.69
N LEU A 191 4.44 -1.25 7.73
CA LEU A 191 4.61 0.20 7.58
C LEU A 191 6.01 0.53 7.05
N LEU A 192 7.04 -0.06 7.64
CA LEU A 192 8.44 0.15 7.26
C LEU A 192 8.67 -0.23 5.78
N GLU A 193 8.25 -1.43 5.38
CA GLU A 193 8.37 -1.91 4.00
C GLU A 193 7.63 -1.01 3.00
N THR A 194 6.44 -0.51 3.38
CA THR A 194 5.69 0.42 2.54
C THR A 194 6.47 1.72 2.32
N PHE A 195 7.13 2.23 3.36
CA PHE A 195 7.98 3.42 3.23
C PHE A 195 9.23 3.15 2.39
N HIS A 196 9.90 2.01 2.57
CA HIS A 196 11.02 1.62 1.71
C HIS A 196 10.59 1.56 0.24
N GLN A 197 9.44 0.97 -0.08
CA GLN A 197 8.91 0.92 -1.45
C GLN A 197 8.57 2.30 -2.03
N LEU A 198 8.04 3.21 -1.21
CA LEU A 198 7.65 4.56 -1.63
C LEU A 198 8.85 5.48 -1.78
N MET A 199 9.90 5.29 -0.98
CA MET A 199 10.95 6.29 -0.76
C MET A 199 12.35 5.85 -1.19
N ASP A 200 12.49 4.66 -1.78
CA ASP A 200 13.73 3.98 -2.14
C ASP A 200 14.87 4.96 -2.54
N ASP A 201 15.77 5.22 -1.57
CA ASP A 201 16.98 6.05 -1.59
C ASP A 201 16.90 7.54 -2.00
N PHE A 202 15.73 8.12 -2.30
CA PHE A 202 15.66 9.47 -2.91
C PHE A 202 15.31 10.64 -1.98
N LEU A 203 15.09 10.39 -0.68
CA LEU A 203 14.78 11.46 0.28
C LEU A 203 16.03 11.92 1.04
N ALA A 204 16.82 12.77 0.36
CA ALA A 204 17.81 13.62 1.03
C ALA A 204 17.17 14.66 1.96
N ASP A 205 15.89 14.97 1.73
CA ASP A 205 15.09 15.93 2.48
C ASP A 205 14.26 15.14 3.50
N GLY A 206 14.83 14.90 4.69
CA GLY A 206 14.21 14.11 5.76
C GLY A 206 12.73 14.47 6.02
N LEU A 207 11.98 13.51 6.52
CA LEU A 207 10.59 13.71 6.92
C LEU A 207 10.51 14.56 8.20
N MET A 208 9.42 15.31 8.37
CA MET A 208 9.16 15.97 9.64
C MET A 208 8.89 14.89 10.70
N PRO A 209 9.38 15.06 11.94
CA PRO A 209 9.07 14.15 13.03
C PRO A 209 7.56 13.97 13.17
N SER A 210 7.12 12.72 13.29
CA SER A 210 5.71 12.38 13.28
C SER A 210 5.36 11.31 14.30
N VAL A 211 4.18 11.45 14.91
CA VAL A 211 3.60 10.49 15.85
C VAL A 211 2.41 9.81 15.19
N TRP A 212 2.46 8.48 15.09
CA TRP A 212 1.48 7.65 14.38
C TRP A 212 0.65 6.83 15.35
N GLU A 213 -0.66 7.01 15.29
CA GLU A 213 -1.65 6.31 16.11
C GLU A 213 -2.52 5.41 15.22
N LEU A 214 -2.93 4.27 15.77
CA LEU A 214 -3.94 3.41 15.16
C LEU A 214 -5.33 3.70 15.74
N SER A 215 -6.34 3.69 14.88
CA SER A 215 -7.74 3.81 15.27
C SER A 215 -8.58 2.69 14.64
N ASN A 216 -9.55 2.18 15.40
CA ASN A 216 -10.57 1.26 14.90
C ASN A 216 -11.74 1.98 14.22
N ASP A 217 -11.78 3.32 14.28
CA ASP A 217 -12.81 4.12 13.64
C ASP A 217 -12.64 4.18 12.12
N GLU A 218 -13.74 4.44 11.42
CA GLU A 218 -13.69 4.69 9.98
C GLU A 218 -13.12 6.09 9.71
N ILE A 219 -12.04 6.13 8.93
CA ILE A 219 -11.33 7.36 8.58
C ILE A 219 -11.37 7.51 7.06
N GLU A 220 -11.70 8.71 6.58
CA GLU A 220 -11.70 9.01 5.15
C GLU A 220 -10.30 8.81 4.57
N ASN A 221 -10.21 8.07 3.45
CA ASN A 221 -8.94 7.68 2.85
C ASN A 221 -7.97 6.93 3.78
N ASP A 222 -8.48 6.37 4.88
CA ASP A 222 -7.74 5.58 5.87
C ASP A 222 -6.65 6.32 6.66
N VAL A 223 -6.50 7.63 6.48
CA VAL A 223 -5.51 8.44 7.20
C VAL A 223 -5.97 9.87 7.42
N THR A 224 -5.68 10.39 8.61
CA THR A 224 -5.70 11.83 8.87
C THR A 224 -4.31 12.30 9.25
N VAL A 225 -3.88 13.42 8.68
CA VAL A 225 -2.59 14.04 8.99
C VAL A 225 -2.84 15.47 9.46
N GLU A 226 -2.34 15.79 10.65
CA GLU A 226 -2.45 17.10 11.27
C GLU A 226 -1.07 17.63 11.65
N GLN A 227 -0.74 18.85 11.22
CA GLN A 227 0.48 19.51 11.65
C GLN A 227 0.27 20.18 13.02
N VAL A 228 1.08 19.79 14.00
CA VAL A 228 1.07 20.32 15.36
C VAL A 228 2.43 20.96 15.64
N GLY A 229 2.57 22.24 15.30
CA GLY A 229 3.85 22.94 15.40
C GLY A 229 4.84 22.51 14.33
N GLU A 230 6.00 22.00 14.74
CA GLU A 230 7.05 21.46 13.84
C GLU A 230 6.95 19.94 13.64
N GLU A 231 5.90 19.33 14.17
CA GLU A 231 5.68 17.88 14.18
C GLU A 231 4.34 17.54 13.53
N MET A 232 4.18 16.28 13.14
CA MET A 232 2.97 15.77 12.50
C MET A 232 2.30 14.73 13.39
N ARG A 233 0.98 14.83 13.57
CA ARG A 233 0.16 13.77 14.14
C ARG A 233 -0.54 13.03 13.01
N VAL A 234 -0.34 11.72 12.93
CA VAL A 234 -0.92 10.84 11.92
C VAL A 234 -1.81 9.83 12.61
N VAL A 235 -3.06 9.70 12.17
CA VAL A 235 -3.96 8.64 12.63
C VAL A 235 -4.31 7.76 11.45
N LEU A 236 -3.97 6.48 11.55
CA LEU A 236 -4.30 5.46 10.56
C LEU A 236 -5.51 4.65 10.99
N SER A 237 -6.37 4.33 10.04
CA SER A 237 -7.38 3.29 10.20
C SER A 237 -6.68 1.93 10.34
N HIS A 238 -6.98 1.16 11.37
CA HIS A 238 -6.43 -0.19 11.56
C HIS A 238 -6.72 -1.12 10.36
N ARG A 239 -7.78 -0.82 9.60
CA ARG A 239 -8.18 -1.57 8.40
C ARG A 239 -7.20 -1.48 7.23
N VAL A 240 -6.19 -0.59 7.29
CA VAL A 240 -5.11 -0.55 6.28
C VAL A 240 -4.31 -1.84 6.20
N PHE A 241 -4.27 -2.62 7.30
CA PHE A 241 -3.57 -3.90 7.36
C PHE A 241 -4.42 -5.10 6.93
N THR A 242 -5.73 -4.91 6.73
CA THR A 242 -6.63 -5.94 6.19
C THR A 242 -6.27 -6.23 4.74
N TYR A 243 -5.99 -7.50 4.42
CA TYR A 243 -5.52 -7.92 3.09
C TYR A 243 -4.19 -7.30 2.63
N ALA A 244 -3.36 -6.79 3.54
CA ALA A 244 -2.06 -6.25 3.16
C ALA A 244 -1.08 -7.34 2.65
N SER A 245 -1.33 -8.62 2.97
CA SER A 245 -0.54 -9.76 2.47
C SER A 245 -1.20 -10.42 1.24
N PRO A 246 -0.42 -10.77 0.19
CA PRO A 246 -0.92 -11.49 -0.99
C PRO A 246 -1.63 -12.81 -0.67
N LEU A 247 -2.92 -12.87 -0.98
CA LEU A 247 -3.73 -14.09 -1.05
C LEU A 247 -3.58 -14.76 -2.39
N ILE A 248 -3.54 -16.10 -2.43
CA ILE A 248 -3.84 -16.82 -3.67
C ILE A 248 -5.36 -16.91 -3.79
N ALA A 249 -5.93 -16.24 -4.78
CA ALA A 249 -7.35 -16.28 -5.10
C ALA A 249 -7.58 -16.98 -6.45
N GLU A 250 -8.71 -17.67 -6.61
CA GLU A 250 -9.14 -18.21 -7.89
C GLU A 250 -10.36 -17.42 -8.39
N VAL A 251 -10.19 -16.69 -9.49
CA VAL A 251 -11.25 -15.91 -10.13
C VAL A 251 -11.47 -16.48 -11.52
N GLU A 252 -12.69 -16.93 -11.82
CA GLU A 252 -13.07 -17.53 -13.10
C GLU A 252 -12.17 -18.71 -13.54
N GLY A 253 -11.74 -19.55 -12.59
CA GLY A 253 -10.87 -20.70 -12.87
C GLY A 253 -9.40 -20.35 -13.10
N LYS A 254 -9.01 -19.08 -12.91
CA LYS A 254 -7.62 -18.62 -12.98
C LYS A 254 -7.14 -18.27 -11.57
N ARG A 255 -6.01 -18.87 -11.18
CA ARG A 255 -5.30 -18.48 -9.95
C ARG A 255 -4.61 -17.13 -10.16
N GLY A 256 -4.81 -16.21 -9.23
CA GLY A 256 -4.17 -14.90 -9.15
C GLY A 256 -3.85 -14.54 -7.71
N THR A 257 -3.22 -13.39 -7.51
CA THR A 257 -2.97 -12.84 -6.18
C THR A 257 -3.97 -11.74 -5.84
N TYR A 258 -4.51 -11.73 -4.63
CA TYR A 258 -5.40 -10.68 -4.12
C TYR A 258 -4.77 -10.03 -2.89
N PHE A 259 -4.63 -8.71 -2.91
CA PHE A 259 -4.11 -7.94 -1.77
C PHE A 259 -4.58 -6.49 -1.88
N SER A 260 -4.49 -5.77 -0.77
CA SER A 260 -4.91 -4.39 -0.63
C SER A 260 -3.70 -3.45 -0.62
N LYS A 261 -3.80 -2.33 -1.35
CA LYS A 261 -2.84 -1.22 -1.33
C LYS A 261 -3.25 -0.08 -0.39
N ARG A 262 -4.21 -0.30 0.53
CA ARG A 262 -4.72 0.75 1.43
C ARG A 262 -3.62 1.39 2.29
N LEU A 263 -2.72 0.59 2.85
CA LEU A 263 -1.57 1.11 3.60
C LEU A 263 -0.68 1.99 2.72
N HIS A 264 -0.39 1.56 1.49
CA HIS A 264 0.34 2.37 0.51
C HIS A 264 -0.36 3.70 0.22
N HIS A 265 -1.68 3.70 0.00
CA HIS A 265 -2.45 4.93 -0.25
C HIS A 265 -2.40 5.89 0.94
N ALA A 266 -2.50 5.37 2.16
CA ALA A 266 -2.39 6.15 3.39
C ALA A 266 -0.99 6.77 3.55
N CYS A 267 0.07 6.00 3.35
CA CYS A 267 1.46 6.49 3.40
C CYS A 267 1.73 7.54 2.32
N LEU A 268 1.21 7.35 1.10
CA LEU A 268 1.35 8.32 0.02
C LEU A 268 0.69 9.67 0.37
N ARG A 269 -0.48 9.64 1.03
CA ARG A 269 -1.15 10.86 1.50
C ARG A 269 -0.31 11.60 2.53
N PHE A 270 0.30 10.90 3.48
CA PHE A 270 1.26 11.50 4.39
C PHE A 270 2.45 12.14 3.65
N LEU A 271 2.99 11.48 2.62
CA LEU A 271 4.08 12.04 1.82
C LEU A 271 3.67 13.29 1.04
N ALA A 272 2.37 13.44 0.71
CA ALA A 272 1.83 14.60 0.01
C ALA A 272 1.69 15.85 0.90
N GLU A 273 1.87 15.73 2.21
CA GLU A 273 1.72 16.84 3.14
C GLU A 273 2.93 17.79 3.17
N GLY A 274 2.65 19.04 3.54
CA GLY A 274 3.65 20.11 3.68
C GLY A 274 4.19 20.66 2.36
N GLU A 275 5.16 21.58 2.47
CA GLU A 275 5.70 22.31 1.31
C GLU A 275 6.43 21.42 0.30
N MET A 276 7.04 20.33 0.77
CA MET A 276 7.75 19.36 -0.05
C MET A 276 6.84 18.25 -0.60
N GLY A 277 5.56 18.22 -0.23
CA GLY A 277 4.66 17.13 -0.60
C GLY A 277 4.58 16.93 -2.11
N ARG A 278 4.51 18.03 -2.87
CA ARG A 278 4.52 17.96 -4.34
C ARG A 278 5.78 17.31 -4.90
N SER A 279 6.96 17.77 -4.46
CA SER A 279 8.23 17.24 -4.99
C SER A 279 8.42 15.77 -4.63
N ARG A 280 7.91 15.33 -3.47
CA ARG A 280 7.88 13.92 -3.07
C ARG A 280 7.02 13.08 -4.03
N LEU A 281 5.79 13.50 -4.32
CA LEU A 281 4.92 12.79 -5.28
C LEU A 281 5.52 12.75 -6.69
N GLU A 282 6.14 13.84 -7.14
CA GLU A 282 6.82 13.89 -8.44
C GLU A 282 8.01 12.91 -8.50
N ARG A 283 8.78 12.77 -7.41
CA ARG A 283 9.86 11.77 -7.32
C ARG A 283 9.32 10.33 -7.28
N VAL A 284 8.19 10.07 -6.62
CA VAL A 284 7.53 8.74 -6.67
C VAL A 284 7.15 8.39 -8.11
N LEU A 285 6.57 9.34 -8.84
CA LEU A 285 6.22 9.18 -10.26
C LEU A 285 7.44 8.87 -11.14
N GLU A 286 8.54 9.59 -10.94
CA GLU A 286 9.78 9.39 -11.69
C GLU A 286 10.46 8.06 -11.35
N ASN A 287 10.68 7.79 -10.06
CA ASN A 287 11.49 6.65 -9.63
C ASN A 287 10.75 5.33 -9.76
N ARG A 288 9.45 5.30 -9.46
CA ARG A 288 8.67 4.07 -9.46
C ARG A 288 8.05 3.80 -10.82
N PHE A 289 7.53 4.83 -11.48
CA PHE A 289 6.78 4.68 -12.73
C PHE A 289 7.50 5.21 -13.97
N GLY A 290 8.67 5.85 -13.83
CA GLY A 290 9.47 6.33 -14.94
C GLY A 290 8.85 7.53 -15.67
N VAL A 291 7.94 8.27 -15.02
CA VAL A 291 7.19 9.38 -15.61
C VAL A 291 7.48 10.70 -14.93
N GLN A 292 7.69 11.74 -15.74
CA GLN A 292 7.92 13.10 -15.29
C GLN A 292 6.69 13.98 -15.59
N VAL A 293 6.32 14.84 -14.64
CA VAL A 293 5.12 15.71 -14.73
C VAL A 293 5.40 17.20 -14.54
N SER A 294 6.65 17.55 -14.22
CA SER A 294 7.11 18.92 -13.96
C SER A 294 8.37 19.24 -14.76
N GLY A 295 8.68 20.52 -14.95
CA GLY A 295 9.86 20.95 -15.71
C GLY A 295 9.81 20.62 -17.21
N LEU A 296 8.61 20.40 -17.77
CA LEU A 296 8.41 20.01 -19.17
C LEU A 296 8.62 21.18 -20.13
N ASP A 297 9.37 20.97 -21.21
CA ASP A 297 9.37 21.86 -22.37
C ASP A 297 8.23 21.49 -23.32
N TYR A 298 7.08 22.13 -23.11
CA TYR A 298 5.86 21.87 -23.89
C TYR A 298 6.03 22.12 -25.40
N THR A 299 6.94 23.01 -25.80
CA THR A 299 7.19 23.28 -27.22
C THR A 299 7.79 22.05 -27.88
N SER A 300 8.81 21.46 -27.24
CA SER A 300 9.46 20.23 -27.71
C SER A 300 8.55 19.02 -27.57
N LEU A 301 7.83 18.90 -26.45
CA LEU A 301 6.92 17.80 -26.13
C LEU A 301 5.81 17.66 -27.18
N THR A 302 5.20 18.80 -27.57
CA THR A 302 4.02 18.77 -28.45
C THR A 302 4.34 18.97 -29.93
N GLN A 303 5.61 19.19 -30.32
CA GLN A 303 6.00 19.57 -31.69
C GLN A 303 5.47 18.61 -32.78
N TRP A 304 5.38 17.32 -32.47
CA TRP A 304 4.93 16.25 -33.39
C TRP A 304 3.47 15.84 -33.17
N THR A 305 2.75 16.52 -32.28
CA THR A 305 1.38 16.22 -31.89
C THR A 305 0.49 17.44 -32.08
N THR A 306 0.27 18.26 -31.06
CA THR A 306 -0.61 19.44 -31.11
C THR A 306 0.11 20.73 -31.52
N GLY A 307 1.43 20.79 -31.38
CA GLY A 307 2.23 21.99 -31.67
C GLY A 307 1.91 23.19 -30.75
N GLU A 308 1.47 22.93 -29.52
CA GLU A 308 1.07 23.93 -28.54
C GLU A 308 2.21 24.30 -27.57
N THR A 309 2.10 25.46 -26.90
CA THR A 309 3.08 25.94 -25.92
C THR A 309 2.57 25.75 -24.49
N ALA A 310 3.40 26.13 -23.51
CA ALA A 310 3.05 26.09 -22.09
C ALA A 310 1.74 26.83 -21.72
N ASP A 311 1.29 27.77 -22.56
CA ASP A 311 0.04 28.52 -22.38
C ASP A 311 -1.23 27.65 -22.41
N ARG A 312 -1.09 26.35 -22.70
CA ARG A 312 -2.19 25.37 -22.76
C ARG A 312 -2.17 24.36 -21.63
N PHE A 313 -1.13 24.38 -20.80
CA PHE A 313 -0.91 23.40 -19.76
C PHE A 313 -0.78 24.07 -18.39
N GLN A 314 -1.03 23.29 -17.34
CA GLN A 314 -0.81 23.71 -15.96
C GLN A 314 -0.34 22.51 -15.13
N PRO A 315 0.27 22.75 -13.95
CA PRO A 315 0.62 21.66 -13.05
C PRO A 315 -0.62 20.87 -12.61
N PHE A 316 -0.45 19.55 -12.42
CA PHE A 316 -1.47 18.71 -11.77
C PHE A 316 -1.78 19.22 -10.36
N HIS A 317 -3.02 19.10 -9.91
CA HIS A 317 -3.38 19.27 -8.50
C HIS A 317 -2.87 18.08 -7.66
N MET A 318 -2.73 18.27 -6.35
CA MET A 318 -2.20 17.24 -5.44
C MET A 318 -3.02 15.95 -5.49
N GLU A 319 -4.35 16.05 -5.40
CA GLU A 319 -5.23 14.89 -5.49
C GLU A 319 -5.15 14.19 -6.86
N GLU A 320 -4.92 14.92 -7.96
CA GLU A 320 -4.74 14.30 -9.28
C GLU A 320 -3.47 13.43 -9.30
N LEU A 321 -2.37 13.91 -8.71
CA LEU A 321 -1.13 13.14 -8.59
C LEU A 321 -1.31 11.90 -7.71
N ILE A 322 -1.96 12.05 -6.55
CA ILE A 322 -2.25 10.93 -5.63
C ILE A 322 -3.07 9.85 -6.36
N GLN A 323 -4.13 10.25 -7.08
CA GLN A 323 -4.97 9.30 -7.81
C GLN A 323 -4.22 8.59 -8.94
N ILE A 324 -3.35 9.29 -9.67
CA ILE A 324 -2.51 8.69 -10.71
C ILE A 324 -1.54 7.68 -10.11
N ILE A 325 -0.83 8.04 -9.03
CA ILE A 325 0.14 7.17 -8.37
C ILE A 325 -0.56 5.92 -7.82
N ASN A 326 -1.66 6.10 -7.08
CA ASN A 326 -2.44 4.99 -6.54
C ASN A 326 -2.90 4.05 -7.66
N THR A 327 -3.46 4.60 -8.74
CA THR A 327 -3.90 3.80 -9.89
C THR A 327 -2.74 3.04 -10.56
N PHE A 328 -1.58 3.67 -10.70
CA PHE A 328 -0.41 2.99 -11.27
C PHE A 328 0.13 1.89 -10.35
N GLU A 329 0.04 2.08 -9.03
CA GLU A 329 0.47 1.10 -8.03
C GLU A 329 -0.39 -0.17 -8.04
N GLU A 330 -1.67 -0.05 -8.37
CA GLU A 330 -2.59 -1.20 -8.53
C GLU A 330 -2.22 -2.09 -9.74
N MET A 331 -1.40 -1.59 -10.67
CA MET A 331 -0.92 -2.40 -11.79
C MET A 331 0.20 -3.36 -11.34
N PRO A 332 0.36 -4.52 -12.01
CA PRO A 332 1.53 -5.38 -11.80
C PRO A 332 2.85 -4.62 -11.97
N GLU A 333 3.85 -4.93 -11.13
CA GLU A 333 5.16 -4.24 -11.12
C GLU A 333 5.84 -4.19 -12.49
N GLY A 334 5.69 -5.25 -13.30
CA GLY A 334 6.21 -5.31 -14.67
C GLY A 334 5.62 -4.24 -15.61
N PHE A 335 4.51 -3.60 -15.24
CA PHE A 335 3.89 -2.49 -15.96
C PHE A 335 4.09 -1.13 -15.29
N HIS A 336 4.83 -1.06 -14.18
CA HIS A 336 5.08 0.23 -13.51
C HIS A 336 5.87 1.17 -14.42
N LYS A 337 6.98 0.69 -14.98
CA LYS A 337 7.81 1.42 -15.96
C LYS A 337 7.59 0.90 -17.37
N ILE A 338 7.08 1.76 -18.26
CA ILE A 338 6.91 1.43 -19.68
C ILE A 338 7.93 2.23 -20.50
N PRO A 339 8.75 1.58 -21.37
CA PRO A 339 9.90 2.21 -22.01
C PRO A 339 9.64 3.58 -22.65
N ASN A 340 8.51 3.75 -23.36
CA ASN A 340 8.20 4.98 -24.09
C ASN A 340 7.24 5.93 -23.35
N LEU A 341 6.70 5.54 -22.19
CA LEU A 341 5.87 6.45 -21.39
C LEU A 341 6.79 7.28 -20.50
N LYS A 342 7.08 8.52 -20.92
CA LYS A 342 8.04 9.40 -20.23
C LYS A 342 7.39 10.56 -19.50
N TYR A 343 6.27 11.07 -20.01
CA TYR A 343 5.66 12.27 -19.44
C TYR A 343 4.17 12.13 -19.22
N LEU A 344 3.66 12.83 -18.21
CA LEU A 344 2.24 13.14 -18.08
C LEU A 344 2.07 14.65 -18.14
N ALA A 345 1.13 15.12 -18.93
CA ALA A 345 0.81 16.53 -19.09
C ALA A 345 -0.65 16.78 -18.68
N ARG A 346 -0.90 17.92 -18.04
CA ARG A 346 -2.25 18.33 -17.64
C ARG A 346 -2.61 19.63 -18.33
N ARG A 347 -3.69 19.61 -19.14
CA ARG A 347 -4.20 20.80 -19.81
C ARG A 347 -4.72 21.81 -18.80
N GLN A 348 -4.75 23.07 -19.22
CA GLN A 348 -5.38 24.12 -18.42
C GLN A 348 -6.86 23.83 -18.18
N THR A 349 -7.33 24.17 -16.98
CA THR A 349 -8.75 24.01 -16.60
C THR A 349 -9.65 24.73 -17.61
N GLY A 350 -10.67 24.01 -18.11
CA GLY A 350 -11.61 24.53 -19.10
C GLY A 350 -11.11 24.54 -20.56
N MET A 351 -9.94 23.97 -20.84
CA MET A 351 -9.39 23.90 -22.21
C MET A 351 -9.52 22.51 -22.81
N ASP A 352 -10.33 22.37 -23.85
CA ASP A 352 -10.47 21.13 -24.60
C ASP A 352 -9.17 20.77 -25.37
N HIS A 353 -9.03 19.50 -25.71
CA HIS A 353 -7.94 19.03 -26.58
C HIS A 353 -8.20 19.47 -28.04
N PRO A 354 -7.22 20.06 -28.75
CA PRO A 354 -7.45 20.72 -30.05
C PRO A 354 -7.82 19.75 -31.18
N LEU A 355 -7.36 18.50 -31.10
CA LEU A 355 -7.64 17.47 -32.11
C LEU A 355 -8.79 16.53 -31.71
N TYR A 356 -9.06 16.44 -30.41
CA TYR A 356 -9.99 15.47 -29.82
C TYR A 356 -10.83 16.12 -28.72
N PRO A 357 -11.69 17.11 -29.01
CA PRO A 357 -12.29 17.95 -27.99
C PRO A 357 -13.15 17.21 -26.94
N SER A 358 -13.65 16.02 -27.27
CA SER A 358 -14.45 15.18 -26.36
C SER A 358 -13.64 14.15 -25.57
N ALA A 359 -12.33 14.06 -25.80
CA ALA A 359 -11.48 13.07 -25.14
C ALA A 359 -11.01 13.62 -23.78
N PRO A 360 -11.24 12.90 -22.67
CA PRO A 360 -10.80 13.33 -21.34
C PRO A 360 -9.30 13.14 -21.14
N ALA A 361 -8.67 12.27 -21.91
CA ALA A 361 -7.23 12.10 -21.98
C ALA A 361 -6.82 11.57 -23.36
N VAL A 362 -5.53 11.69 -23.70
CA VAL A 362 -4.95 11.23 -24.96
C VAL A 362 -3.54 10.67 -24.74
N ALA A 363 -3.32 9.40 -25.09
CA ALA A 363 -2.02 8.74 -25.09
C ALA A 363 -1.27 8.88 -26.45
N TRP A 364 -0.08 9.48 -26.42
CA TRP A 364 0.80 9.64 -27.59
C TRP A 364 1.87 8.55 -27.66
N THR A 365 1.46 7.34 -28.04
CA THR A 365 2.30 6.14 -27.97
C THR A 365 3.32 5.98 -29.10
N SER A 366 3.15 6.70 -30.21
CA SER A 366 4.03 6.56 -31.40
C SER A 366 5.36 7.30 -31.28
N LEU A 367 5.59 8.00 -30.18
CA LEU A 367 6.80 8.76 -29.91
C LEU A 367 7.81 7.88 -29.13
N GLU A 368 9.09 8.17 -29.30
CA GLU A 368 10.15 7.56 -28.49
C GLU A 368 10.01 7.99 -27.03
N ASP A 369 9.87 9.30 -26.81
CA ASP A 369 9.49 9.89 -25.53
C ASP A 369 8.01 10.30 -25.55
N GLY A 370 7.14 9.31 -25.40
CA GLY A 370 5.69 9.50 -25.41
C GLY A 370 5.14 10.05 -24.10
N TYR A 371 3.92 10.58 -24.18
CA TYR A 371 3.24 11.18 -23.04
C TYR A 371 1.73 10.92 -23.05
N ILE A 372 1.12 11.00 -21.87
CA ILE A 372 -0.34 11.04 -21.71
C ILE A 372 -0.73 12.47 -21.36
N GLU A 373 -1.70 13.00 -22.08
CA GLU A 373 -2.27 14.31 -21.83
C GLU A 373 -3.65 14.18 -21.20
N PHE A 374 -3.83 14.73 -20.00
CA PHE A 374 -5.11 14.76 -19.30
C PHE A 374 -5.79 16.12 -19.44
N VAL A 375 -7.10 16.10 -19.68
CA VAL A 375 -7.98 17.27 -19.70
C VAL A 375 -8.70 17.38 -18.35
N ASP A 376 -9.10 18.57 -17.95
CA ASP A 376 -9.84 18.83 -16.70
C ASP A 376 -11.10 17.95 -16.52
N THR A 377 -11.74 17.56 -17.61
CA THR A 377 -12.89 16.64 -17.62
C THR A 377 -12.56 15.23 -17.13
N ALA A 378 -11.29 14.81 -17.17
CA ALA A 378 -10.85 13.55 -16.58
C ALA A 378 -11.09 13.53 -15.06
N PHE A 379 -10.77 14.64 -14.39
CA PHE A 379 -10.75 14.76 -12.94
C PHE A 379 -12.04 15.30 -12.33
N THR A 380 -12.90 15.91 -13.15
CA THR A 380 -14.20 16.49 -12.72
C THR A 380 -15.40 15.54 -12.92
N SER A 381 -15.14 14.33 -13.43
CA SER A 381 -16.17 13.29 -13.61
C SER A 381 -16.73 12.76 -12.26
N ILE A 382 -17.92 12.16 -12.31
CA ILE A 382 -18.78 11.95 -11.13
C ILE A 382 -18.34 10.75 -10.26
N SER A 383 -17.39 9.91 -10.70
CA SER A 383 -16.95 8.74 -9.91
C SER A 383 -15.44 8.48 -9.98
N ALA A 384 -14.87 8.08 -8.83
CA ALA A 384 -13.48 7.65 -8.73
C ALA A 384 -13.19 6.42 -9.62
N ASP A 385 -14.16 5.50 -9.78
CA ASP A 385 -14.04 4.34 -10.69
C ASP A 385 -13.81 4.76 -12.14
N TYR A 386 -14.47 5.84 -12.60
CA TYR A 386 -14.25 6.33 -13.96
C TYR A 386 -12.81 6.84 -14.15
N LEU A 387 -12.31 7.63 -13.20
CA LEU A 387 -10.95 8.17 -13.27
C LEU A 387 -9.91 7.05 -13.24
N HIS A 388 -10.06 6.07 -12.35
CA HIS A 388 -9.19 4.90 -12.27
C HIS A 388 -9.14 4.17 -13.62
N ARG A 389 -10.30 3.84 -14.19
CA ARG A 389 -10.39 3.18 -15.50
C ARG A 389 -9.76 4.01 -16.62
N LEU A 390 -9.93 5.33 -16.59
CA LEU A 390 -9.35 6.22 -17.59
C LEU A 390 -7.82 6.21 -17.52
N ILE A 391 -7.24 6.31 -16.32
CA ILE A 391 -5.78 6.28 -16.14
C ILE A 391 -5.21 4.93 -16.63
N ILE A 392 -5.86 3.81 -16.27
CA ILE A 392 -5.49 2.48 -16.78
C ILE A 392 -5.62 2.42 -18.31
N HIS A 393 -6.71 2.95 -18.87
CA HIS A 393 -6.98 2.95 -20.31
C HIS A 393 -5.85 3.63 -21.09
N GLU A 394 -5.46 4.84 -20.68
CA GLU A 394 -4.39 5.57 -21.35
C GLU A 394 -3.03 4.87 -21.21
N LYS A 395 -2.74 4.31 -20.03
CA LYS A 395 -1.52 3.53 -19.83
C LYS A 395 -1.52 2.24 -20.65
N ALA A 396 -2.67 1.60 -20.84
CA ALA A 396 -2.82 0.39 -21.65
C ALA A 396 -2.52 0.65 -23.14
N HIS A 397 -2.76 1.85 -23.66
CA HIS A 397 -2.31 2.21 -25.00
C HIS A 397 -0.79 2.06 -25.16
N PHE A 398 -0.01 2.47 -24.15
CA PHE A 398 1.44 2.29 -24.14
C PHE A 398 1.85 0.83 -24.00
N ILE A 399 1.22 0.08 -23.10
CA ILE A 399 1.48 -1.37 -22.96
C ILE A 399 1.27 -2.08 -24.29
N TYR A 400 0.15 -1.82 -24.97
CA TYR A 400 -0.13 -2.43 -26.26
C TYR A 400 0.85 -1.97 -27.35
N GLY A 401 1.04 -0.66 -27.50
CA GLY A 401 1.81 -0.07 -28.59
C GLY A 401 3.33 -0.26 -28.47
N VAL A 402 3.84 -0.56 -27.28
CA VAL A 402 5.28 -0.66 -27.00
C VAL A 402 5.70 -2.07 -26.61
N LEU A 403 4.91 -2.77 -25.79
CA LEU A 403 5.30 -4.07 -25.24
C LEU A 403 4.71 -5.26 -26.02
N LEU A 404 3.54 -5.09 -26.64
CA LEU A 404 2.78 -6.21 -27.22
C LEU A 404 2.70 -6.20 -28.74
N SER A 405 2.78 -5.03 -29.40
CA SER A 405 2.51 -4.91 -30.84
C SER A 405 3.40 -5.81 -31.69
N ASP A 406 4.68 -5.92 -31.37
CA ASP A 406 5.62 -6.73 -32.15
C ASP A 406 5.41 -8.23 -31.87
N ALA A 407 5.16 -8.59 -30.61
CA ALA A 407 4.89 -9.98 -30.20
C ALA A 407 3.56 -10.53 -30.75
N LEU A 408 2.54 -9.69 -30.93
CA LEU A 408 1.24 -10.07 -31.49
C LEU A 408 1.19 -10.04 -33.02
N LEU A 409 2.14 -9.38 -33.68
CA LEU A 409 2.27 -9.37 -35.15
C LEU A 409 3.02 -10.60 -35.69
N GLU A 410 3.79 -11.27 -34.84
CA GLU A 410 4.51 -12.51 -35.16
C GLU A 410 3.71 -13.79 -34.88
N ALA A 411 2.57 -13.69 -34.17
CA ALA A 411 1.62 -14.77 -33.90
C ALA A 411 0.47 -14.78 -34.93
#